data_AF-A0A966T5F9-F1
#
_entry.id   AF-A0A966T5F9-F1
#
_cell.length_a   1.000
_cell.length_b   1.000
_cell.length_c   1.000
_cell.angle_alpha   90.00
_cell.angle_beta   90.00
_cell.angle_gamma   90.00
#
_symmetry.space_group_name_H-M   'P 1'
#
loop_
_entity.id
_entity.type
_entity.pdbx_description
1 polymer ?
#
loop_
_entity_poly.entity_id
_entity_poly.type
_entity_poly.pdbx_seq_one_letter_code
_entity_poly.pdbx_strand_id
1 'polypeptide(L)' 'MSRATLDAVTIGNAMVDVIATVSEDFLTEHDLTKASMMLVTDERSKYLMSHIS' A
#
# COMPACT_ATOMS: atom_id res chain seq x y z
N MET A 1 -17.42 -33.72 -20.24
CA MET A 1 -16.55 -32.76 -19.53
C MET A 1 -17.43 -31.87 -18.66
N SER A 2 -17.11 -31.71 -17.38
CA SER A 2 -17.83 -30.78 -16.49
C SER A 2 -17.31 -29.36 -16.71
N ARG A 3 -18.20 -28.37 -16.62
CA ARG A 3 -17.85 -26.96 -16.71
C ARG A 3 -17.08 -26.53 -15.45
N ALA A 4 -16.03 -25.72 -15.62
CA ALA A 4 -15.30 -25.13 -14.50
C ALA A 4 -16.25 -24.27 -13.65
N THR A 5 -16.12 -24.33 -12.33
CA THR A 5 -16.98 -23.61 -11.38
C THR A 5 -16.54 -22.16 -11.15
N LEU A 6 -15.32 -21.81 -11.55
CA LEU A 6 -14.74 -20.49 -11.36
C LEU A 6 -14.23 -19.98 -12.70
N ASP A 7 -14.49 -18.70 -12.97
CA ASP A 7 -14.00 -18.01 -14.17
C ASP A 7 -12.54 -17.58 -14.00
N ALA A 8 -12.16 -17.17 -12.79
CA ALA A 8 -10.80 -16.81 -12.42
C ALA A 8 -10.55 -17.05 -10.93
N VAL A 9 -9.29 -17.33 -10.59
CA VAL A 9 -8.81 -17.44 -9.20
C VAL A 9 -7.58 -16.56 -9.08
N THR A 10 -7.59 -15.67 -8.10
CA THR A 10 -6.48 -14.75 -7.84
C THR A 10 -5.78 -15.11 -6.54
N ILE A 11 -4.47 -14.96 -6.50
CA ILE A 11 -3.65 -15.11 -5.30
C ILE A 11 -2.84 -13.82 -5.15
N GLY A 12 -2.91 -13.21 -3.98
CA GLY A 12 -2.22 -11.95 -3.70
C GLY A 12 -2.16 -11.67 -2.21
N ASN A 13 -1.41 -10.65 -1.84
CA ASN A 13 -1.31 -10.21 -0.46
C ASN A 13 -2.65 -9.62 -0.01
N ALA A 14 -3.22 -10.15 1.08
CA ALA A 14 -4.40 -9.56 1.69
C ALA A 14 -3.98 -8.29 2.45
N MET A 15 -4.43 -7.13 2.00
CA MET A 15 -4.03 -5.83 2.53
C MET A 15 -5.25 -4.92 2.72
N VAL A 16 -5.08 -3.92 3.57
CA VAL A 16 -6.07 -2.85 3.81
C VAL A 16 -5.38 -1.52 3.52
N ASP A 17 -6.01 -0.69 2.70
CA ASP A 17 -5.48 0.61 2.33
C ASP A 17 -5.83 1.67 3.37
N VAL A 18 -4.85 2.52 3.70
CA VAL A 18 -5.06 3.80 4.39
C VAL A 18 -4.67 4.89 3.41
N ILE A 19 -5.61 5.77 3.09
CA ILE A 19 -5.46 6.80 2.06
C ILE A 19 -5.57 8.17 2.74
N ALA A 20 -4.56 9.01 2.54
CA ALA A 20 -4.51 10.38 3.07
C ALA A 20 -4.00 11.34 1.99
N THR A 21 -4.47 12.60 2.02
CA THR A 21 -3.93 13.67 1.19
C THR A 21 -2.70 14.27 1.86
N VAL A 22 -1.59 14.33 1.14
CA VAL A 22 -0.33 14.94 1.60
C VAL A 22 0.17 15.93 0.55
N SER A 23 1.04 16.86 0.94
CA SER A 23 1.73 17.74 -0.01
C SER A 23 2.78 16.96 -0.81
N GLU A 24 3.26 17.52 -1.93
CA GLU A 24 4.38 16.93 -2.68
C GLU A 24 5.67 16.88 -1.85
N ASP A 25 5.91 17.90 -1.01
CA ASP A 25 7.10 17.99 -0.15
C ASP A 25 7.14 16.87 0.90
N PHE A 26 5.99 16.33 1.30
CA PHE A 26 5.92 15.18 2.21
C PHE A 26 6.67 13.96 1.65
N LEU A 27 6.62 13.78 0.32
CA LEU A 27 7.27 12.65 -0.33
C LEU A 27 8.79 12.75 -0.23
N THR A 28 9.36 13.94 -0.44
CA THR A 28 10.81 14.15 -0.36
C THR A 28 11.29 14.16 1.09
N GLU A 29 10.54 14.76 2.02
CA GLU A 29 10.86 14.77 3.46
C GLU A 29 10.95 13.35 4.04
N HIS A 30 10.10 12.45 3.57
CA HIS A 30 10.02 11.08 4.06
C HIS A 30 10.59 10.03 3.10
N ASP A 31 11.41 10.43 2.13
CA ASP A 31 12.10 9.51 1.21
C ASP A 31 11.13 8.51 0.53
N LEU A 32 9.98 9.02 0.07
CA LEU A 32 8.95 8.25 -0.62
C LEU A 32 9.09 8.44 -2.13
N THR A 33 9.28 7.35 -2.86
CA THR A 33 9.31 7.38 -4.32
C THR A 33 7.90 7.47 -4.86
N LYS A 34 7.56 8.60 -5.50
CA LYS A 34 6.24 8.86 -6.06
C LYS A 34 5.83 7.76 -7.05
N ALA A 35 4.56 7.37 -7.00
CA ALA A 35 3.96 6.35 -7.87
C ALA A 35 4.66 4.97 -7.81
N SER A 36 5.22 4.61 -6.65
CA SER A 36 5.80 3.29 -6.40
C SER A 36 5.13 2.59 -5.21
N MET A 37 5.34 1.28 -5.09
CA MET A 37 5.03 0.52 -3.88
C MET A 37 6.35 0.28 -3.13
N MET A 38 6.47 0.84 -1.94
CA MET A 38 7.64 0.65 -1.07
C MET A 38 7.28 -0.31 0.06
N LEU A 39 8.05 -1.39 0.21
CA LEU A 39 7.98 -2.21 1.42
C LEU A 39 8.60 -1.41 2.58
N VAL A 40 7.95 -1.49 3.74
CA VAL A 40 8.39 -0.79 4.95
C VAL A 40 8.40 -1.76 6.13
N THR A 41 9.23 -1.47 7.14
CA THR A 41 9.17 -2.18 8.41
C THR A 41 7.95 -1.74 9.23
N ASP A 42 7.64 -2.47 10.30
CA ASP A 42 6.57 -2.09 11.23
C ASP A 42 6.83 -0.72 11.88
N GLU A 43 8.08 -0.43 12.24
CA GLU A 43 8.47 0.86 12.81
C GLU A 43 8.25 2.00 11.81
N ARG A 44 8.62 1.79 10.54
CA ARG A 44 8.44 2.78 9.48
C ARG A 44 6.97 3.01 9.16
N SER A 45 6.16 1.95 9.16
CA SER A 45 4.70 2.04 8.99
C SER A 45 4.06 2.90 10.09
N LYS A 46 4.38 2.62 11.36
CA LYS A 46 3.88 3.40 12.51
C LYS A 46 4.31 4.86 12.46
N TYR A 47 5.57 5.11 12.08
CA TYR A 47 6.07 6.47 11.89
C TYR A 47 5.26 7.22 10.83
N LEU A 48 5.08 6.64 9.63
CA LEU A 48 4.34 7.33 8.56
C LEU A 48 2.89 7.59 8.97
N MET A 49 2.25 6.61 9.64
CA MET A 49 0.89 6.74 10.14
C MET A 49 0.73 7.91 11.13
N SER A 50 1.73 8.16 11.98
CA SER A 50 1.68 9.27 12.95
C SER A 50 1.82 10.66 12.31
N HIS A 51 2.16 10.76 11.02
CA HIS A 51 2.35 12.03 10.30
C HIS A 51 1.24 12.31 9.27
N ILE A 52 0.25 11.42 9.16
CA ILE A 52 -0.92 11.58 8.28
C ILE A 52 -2.25 11.58 9.05
N SER A 53 -2.19 11.50 10.38
CA SER A 53 -3.33 11.53 11.29
C SER A 53 -3.67 12.94 11.75
#